data_AF-A0A2N2D9P6-F1
#
_entry.id   AF-A0A2N2D9P6-F1
#
_cell.length_a   1.000
_cell.length_b   1.000
_cell.length_c   1.000
_cell.angle_alpha   90.00
_cell.angle_beta   90.00
_cell.angle_gamma   90.00
#
_symmetry.space_group_name_H-M   'P 1'
#
loop_
_entity.id
_entity.type
_entity.pdbx_description
1 polymer ?
#
loop_
_entity_poly.entity_id
_entity_poly.type
_entity_poly.pdbx_seq_one_letter_code
_entity_poly.pdbx_strand_id
1 'polypeptide(L)'
;VGNPEEVYHRPKTSFVGQFIGWGNLVKGEVVPKGKNNLQARLWGQVIPLNSNGANPLSNNKKIRLFFRPESVEPHKEGLWTGEVLRKSFYGPVTRYFLKVEGSGDENILMDLYAGSNNYVIGEKVRFNIKSTCPVNFEGI
;
A
#
# COMPACT_ATOMS: atom_id res chain seq x y z
N VAL A 1 -23.75 8.14 -3.15
CA VAL A 1 -22.42 8.80 -3.21
C VAL A 1 -21.93 8.91 -1.78
N GLY A 2 -20.74 8.37 -1.46
CA GLY A 2 -20.19 8.37 -0.10
C GLY A 2 -19.64 9.74 0.30
N ASN A 3 -19.40 9.96 1.59
CA ASN A 3 -18.78 11.21 2.05
C ASN A 3 -17.30 11.29 1.55
N PRO A 4 -16.70 12.49 1.48
CA PRO A 4 -15.35 12.65 0.91
C PRO A 4 -14.28 11.76 1.59
N GLU A 5 -14.37 11.59 2.91
CA GLU A 5 -13.45 10.75 3.67
C GLU A 5 -13.59 9.26 3.31
N GLU A 6 -14.82 8.78 3.14
CA GLU A 6 -15.11 7.41 2.71
C GLU A 6 -14.62 7.17 1.29
N VAL A 7 -14.82 8.14 0.38
CA VAL A 7 -14.30 8.04 -0.99
C VAL A 7 -12.77 8.00 -1.00
N TYR A 8 -12.12 8.74 -0.11
CA TYR A 8 -10.67 8.75 0.01
C TYR A 8 -10.11 7.46 0.63
N HIS A 9 -10.69 6.99 1.74
CA HIS A 9 -10.18 5.84 2.49
C HIS A 9 -10.68 4.49 1.98
N ARG A 10 -11.87 4.44 1.37
CA ARG A 10 -12.52 3.24 0.84
C ARG A 10 -13.07 3.47 -0.57
N PRO A 11 -12.21 3.84 -1.53
CA PRO A 11 -12.62 4.01 -2.92
C PRO A 11 -13.26 2.73 -3.45
N LYS A 12 -14.42 2.85 -4.11
CA LYS A 12 -15.14 1.70 -4.69
C LYS A 12 -14.40 1.06 -5.88
N THR A 13 -13.56 1.83 -6.57
CA THR A 13 -12.77 1.36 -7.72
C THR A 13 -11.37 1.97 -7.70
N SER A 14 -10.41 1.29 -8.34
CA SER A 14 -9.03 1.77 -8.49
C SER A 14 -8.96 3.10 -9.23
N PHE A 15 -9.89 3.32 -10.16
CA PHE A 15 -10.03 4.60 -10.84
C PHE A 15 -10.38 5.72 -9.84
N VAL A 16 -11.38 5.51 -8.98
CA VAL A 16 -11.76 6.51 -7.96
C VAL A 16 -10.62 6.73 -6.96
N GLY A 17 -9.95 5.65 -6.52
CA GLY A 17 -8.83 5.74 -5.58
C GLY A 17 -7.65 6.54 -6.11
N GLN A 18 -7.31 6.35 -7.39
CA GLN A 18 -6.24 7.10 -8.07
C GLN A 18 -6.67 8.53 -8.47
N PHE A 19 -7.98 8.76 -8.67
CA PHE A 19 -8.49 10.09 -9.01
C PHE A 19 -8.47 11.04 -7.81
N ILE A 20 -8.83 10.55 -6.63
CA ILE A 20 -8.81 11.36 -5.40
C ILE A 20 -7.49 11.15 -4.68
N GLY A 21 -6.53 12.05 -4.94
CA GLY A 21 -5.24 12.09 -4.24
C GLY A 21 -4.27 10.99 -4.67
N TRP A 22 -3.13 10.95 -3.99
CA TRP A 22 -2.05 10.01 -4.31
C TRP A 22 -2.30 8.64 -3.68
N GLY A 23 -1.76 7.60 -4.30
CA GLY A 23 -1.93 6.22 -3.85
C GLY A 23 -0.93 5.29 -4.50
N ASN A 24 -0.72 4.17 -3.85
CA ASN A 24 0.05 3.04 -4.36
C ASN A 24 -0.92 2.00 -4.89
N LEU A 25 -0.68 1.49 -6.08
CA LEU A 25 -1.42 0.37 -6.64
C LEU A 25 -0.42 -0.71 -7.04
N VAL A 26 -0.38 -1.78 -6.26
CA VAL A 26 0.67 -2.82 -6.36
C VAL A 26 0.05 -4.18 -6.69
N LYS A 27 0.79 -5.02 -7.42
CA LYS A 27 0.34 -6.36 -7.75
C LYS A 27 0.51 -7.30 -6.56
N GLY A 28 -0.47 -8.17 -6.35
CA GLY A 28 -0.40 -9.22 -5.34
C GLY A 28 -1.13 -10.48 -5.76
N GLU A 29 -1.05 -11.49 -4.89
CA GLU A 29 -1.76 -12.76 -5.05
C GLU A 29 -2.56 -13.09 -3.80
N VAL A 30 -3.81 -13.55 -3.96
CA VAL A 30 -4.60 -14.06 -2.83
C VAL A 30 -4.07 -15.40 -2.39
N VAL A 31 -3.76 -15.53 -1.11
CA VAL A 31 -3.37 -16.79 -0.46
C VAL A 31 -4.53 -17.23 0.45
N PRO A 32 -5.08 -18.44 0.25
CA PRO A 32 -6.14 -18.96 1.11
C PRO A 32 -5.67 -19.13 2.56
N LYS A 33 -6.44 -18.67 3.53
CA LYS A 33 -6.27 -18.99 4.96
C LYS A 33 -7.59 -19.39 5.60
N GLY A 34 -8.02 -20.62 5.35
CA GLY A 34 -9.28 -21.14 5.89
C GLY A 34 -10.53 -20.45 5.32
N LYS A 35 -11.70 -20.69 5.92
CA LYS A 35 -13.01 -20.32 5.33
C LYS A 35 -13.28 -18.80 5.26
N ASN A 36 -12.76 -18.00 6.19
CA ASN A 36 -13.13 -16.58 6.33
C ASN A 36 -11.95 -15.60 6.40
N ASN A 37 -10.69 -16.08 6.36
CA ASN A 37 -9.53 -15.19 6.42
C ASN A 37 -8.81 -15.23 5.07
N LEU A 38 -8.73 -14.07 4.41
CA LEU A 38 -7.96 -13.91 3.20
C LEU A 38 -6.61 -13.29 3.52
N GLN A 39 -5.58 -13.76 2.83
CA GLN A 39 -4.26 -13.17 2.88
C GLN A 39 -3.85 -12.75 1.47
N ALA A 40 -2.94 -11.79 1.40
CA ALA A 40 -2.27 -11.42 0.17
C ALA A 40 -0.78 -11.64 0.29
N ARG A 41 -0.19 -12.19 -0.78
CA ARG A 41 1.24 -12.17 -1.00
C ARG A 41 1.63 -10.91 -1.77
N LEU A 42 2.53 -10.13 -1.19
CA LEU A 42 3.11 -8.91 -1.75
C LEU A 42 4.62 -8.96 -1.58
N TRP A 43 5.36 -8.89 -2.69
CA TRP A 43 6.83 -8.87 -2.70
C TRP A 43 7.45 -9.95 -1.78
N GLY A 44 6.93 -11.18 -1.88
CA GLY A 44 7.37 -12.33 -1.08
C GLY A 44 6.72 -12.46 0.31
N GLN A 45 6.19 -11.39 0.89
CA GLN A 45 5.59 -11.39 2.23
C GLN A 45 4.09 -11.65 2.18
N VAL A 46 3.54 -12.26 3.23
CA VAL A 46 2.11 -12.57 3.34
C VAL A 46 1.47 -11.70 4.43
N ILE A 47 0.47 -10.90 4.05
CA ILE A 47 -0.28 -10.04 4.97
C ILE A 47 -1.76 -10.42 5.02
N PRO A 48 -2.46 -10.19 6.15
CA PRO A 48 -3.90 -10.31 6.21
C PRO A 48 -4.58 -9.28 5.29
N LEU A 49 -5.66 -9.67 4.62
CA LEU A 49 -6.54 -8.78 3.89
C LEU A 49 -7.79 -8.49 4.71
N ASN A 50 -8.11 -7.21 4.88
CA ASN A 50 -9.40 -6.79 5.41
C ASN A 50 -10.42 -6.72 4.28
N SER A 51 -11.23 -7.77 4.13
CA SER A 51 -12.25 -7.89 3.08
C SER A 51 -13.56 -7.13 3.42
N ASN A 52 -13.47 -5.89 3.90
CA ASN A 52 -14.64 -5.11 4.34
C ASN A 52 -15.48 -4.50 3.19
N GLY A 53 -15.53 -5.12 2.02
CA GLY A 53 -16.38 -4.61 0.93
C GLY A 53 -16.06 -5.03 -0.50
N ALA A 54 -15.10 -5.94 -0.71
CA ALA A 54 -14.91 -6.55 -2.02
C ALA A 54 -15.69 -7.88 -2.07
N ASN A 55 -16.35 -8.14 -3.20
CA ASN A 55 -17.06 -9.37 -3.52
C ASN A 55 -16.32 -10.63 -3.02
N PRO A 56 -17.03 -11.75 -2.77
CA PRO A 56 -16.39 -13.01 -2.43
C PRO A 56 -15.30 -13.30 -3.45
N LEU A 57 -14.05 -13.15 -3.01
CA LEU A 57 -12.88 -13.31 -3.86
C LEU A 57 -12.88 -14.75 -4.35
N SER A 58 -13.33 -14.94 -5.59
CA SER A 58 -13.49 -16.22 -6.24
C SER A 58 -12.13 -16.80 -6.60
N ASN A 59 -11.34 -17.24 -5.62
CA ASN A 59 -10.05 -17.92 -5.81
C ASN A 59 -9.10 -17.22 -6.81
N ASN A 60 -9.26 -15.91 -7.03
CA ASN A 60 -8.61 -15.22 -8.12
C ASN A 60 -7.16 -14.94 -7.70
N LYS A 61 -6.20 -15.62 -8.37
CA LYS A 61 -4.79 -15.65 -7.97
C LYS A 61 -4.09 -14.30 -8.10
N LYS A 62 -4.64 -13.35 -8.86
CA LYS A 62 -3.99 -12.04 -9.07
C LYS A 62 -4.93 -10.92 -8.68
N ILE A 63 -4.41 -10.01 -7.86
CA ILE A 63 -5.12 -8.85 -7.34
C ILE A 63 -4.26 -7.60 -7.49
N ARG A 64 -4.91 -6.44 -7.43
CA ARG A 64 -4.21 -5.17 -7.20
C ARG A 64 -4.62 -4.61 -5.85
N LEU A 65 -3.63 -4.36 -5.02
CA LEU A 65 -3.84 -3.75 -3.71
C LEU A 65 -3.55 -2.26 -3.80
N PHE A 66 -4.51 -1.48 -3.32
CA PHE A 66 -4.40 -0.04 -3.25
C PHE A 66 -4.26 0.40 -1.81
N PHE A 67 -3.27 1.23 -1.53
CA PHE A 67 -3.10 1.85 -0.21
C PHE A 67 -2.54 3.26 -0.36
N ARG A 68 -2.80 4.11 0.63
CA ARG A 68 -2.36 5.50 0.61
C ARG A 68 -0.89 5.62 1.03
N PRO A 69 -0.15 6.65 0.59
CA PRO A 69 1.25 6.84 0.99
C PRO A 69 1.44 6.94 2.52
N GLU A 70 0.50 7.55 3.24
CA GLU A 70 0.47 7.64 4.70
C GLU A 70 0.18 6.30 5.41
N SER A 71 -0.18 5.27 4.63
CA SER A 71 -0.35 3.90 5.14
C SER A 71 0.97 3.12 5.18
N VAL A 72 2.04 3.67 4.59
CA VAL A 72 3.39 3.09 4.62
C VAL A 72 4.14 3.67 5.81
N GLU A 73 4.48 2.82 6.77
CA GLU A 73 5.10 3.24 8.02
C GLU A 73 6.49 2.66 8.18
N PRO A 74 7.53 3.48 8.35
CA PRO A 74 8.85 3.01 8.68
C PRO A 74 8.83 2.24 10.00
N HIS A 75 9.48 1.08 10.02
CA HIS A 75 9.53 0.24 11.20
C HIS A 75 10.87 -0.50 11.27
N LYS A 76 11.48 -0.56 12.47
CA LYS A 76 12.76 -1.26 12.67
C LYS A 76 12.67 -2.73 12.31
N GLU A 77 11.50 -3.35 12.43
CA GLU A 77 11.24 -4.74 12.03
C GLU A 77 10.19 -4.78 10.91
N GLY A 78 10.28 -3.84 9.96
CA GLY A 78 9.38 -3.81 8.80
C GLY A 78 9.51 -5.07 7.95
N LEU A 79 8.37 -5.54 7.42
CA LEU A 79 8.30 -6.72 6.56
C LEU A 79 8.99 -6.53 5.21
N TRP A 80 9.04 -5.28 4.73
CA TRP A 80 9.66 -4.92 3.47
C TRP A 80 10.76 -3.89 3.66
N THR A 81 11.68 -3.87 2.71
CA THR A 81 12.75 -2.88 2.61
C THR A 81 12.57 -2.12 1.29
N GLY A 82 12.70 -0.80 1.34
CA GLY A 82 12.70 0.05 0.16
C GLY A 82 13.88 1.01 0.15
N GLU A 83 14.45 1.25 -1.03
CA GLU A 83 15.50 2.26 -1.24
C GLU A 83 14.85 3.59 -1.63
N VAL A 84 15.26 4.68 -0.98
CA VAL A 84 14.77 6.04 -1.30
C VAL A 84 15.37 6.50 -2.63
N LEU A 85 14.55 6.54 -3.68
CA LEU A 85 14.96 7.05 -4.99
C LEU A 85 14.79 8.58 -5.09
N ARG A 86 13.74 9.11 -4.46
CA ARG A 86 13.42 10.55 -4.49
C ARG A 86 12.72 10.96 -3.22
N LYS A 87 12.91 12.24 -2.86
CA LYS A 87 12.24 12.90 -1.75
C LYS A 87 11.66 14.24 -2.20
N SER A 88 10.44 14.57 -1.76
CA SER A 88 9.77 15.83 -2.06
C SER A 88 9.12 16.38 -0.80
N PHE A 89 9.35 17.66 -0.51
CA PHE A 89 8.83 18.34 0.67
C PHE A 89 7.60 19.18 0.32
N TYR A 90 6.50 18.97 1.03
CA TYR A 90 5.21 19.62 0.82
C TYR A 90 4.73 20.36 2.08
N GLY A 91 5.65 20.96 2.85
CA GLY A 91 5.35 21.63 4.11
C GLY A 91 5.31 20.62 5.28
N PRO A 92 4.14 20.32 5.88
CA PRO A 92 4.08 19.39 6.99
C PRO A 92 4.30 17.92 6.59
N VAL A 93 4.38 17.61 5.29
CA VAL A 93 4.53 16.25 4.78
C VAL A 93 5.76 16.16 3.89
N THR A 94 6.55 15.11 4.09
CA THR A 94 7.61 14.70 3.18
C THR A 94 7.20 13.41 2.50
N ARG A 95 7.21 13.43 1.17
CA ARG A 95 6.93 12.28 0.32
C ARG A 95 8.21 11.63 -0.16
N TYR A 96 8.29 10.33 0.00
CA TYR A 96 9.38 9.49 -0.47
C TYR A 96 8.90 8.59 -1.59
N PHE A 97 9.70 8.48 -2.65
CA PHE A 97 9.53 7.50 -3.70
C PHE A 97 10.52 6.36 -3.44
N LEU A 98 10.00 5.17 -3.18
CA LEU A 98 10.78 4.01 -2.75
C LEU A 98 10.77 2.92 -3.82
N LYS A 99 11.94 2.35 -4.11
CA LYS A 99 12.07 1.08 -4.84
C LYS A 99 12.04 -0.07 -3.85
N VAL A 100 11.05 -0.94 -3.94
CA VAL A 100 10.92 -2.06 -3.00
C VAL A 100 11.84 -3.21 -3.41
N GLU A 101 12.55 -3.79 -2.44
CA GLU A 101 13.40 -4.95 -2.72
C GLU A 101 12.54 -6.16 -3.11
N GLY A 102 12.91 -6.84 -4.21
CA GLY A 102 12.17 -8.00 -4.71
C GLY A 102 10.85 -7.68 -5.43
N SER A 103 10.52 -6.41 -5.66
CA SER A 103 9.32 -6.00 -6.42
C SER A 103 9.51 -5.93 -7.94
N GLY A 104 10.75 -6.11 -8.42
CA GLY A 104 11.11 -5.85 -9.81
C GLY A 104 11.21 -4.35 -10.07
N ASP A 105 10.30 -3.82 -10.90
CA ASP A 105 10.24 -2.40 -11.29
C ASP A 105 9.15 -1.61 -10.54
N GLU A 106 8.42 -2.25 -9.60
CA GLU A 106 7.39 -1.56 -8.83
C GLU A 106 8.00 -0.63 -7.77
N ASN A 107 7.59 0.64 -7.83
CA ASN A 107 7.93 1.65 -6.84
C ASN A 107 6.68 2.08 -6.07
N ILE A 108 6.88 2.57 -4.86
CA ILE A 108 5.80 3.09 -4.01
C ILE A 108 6.10 4.48 -3.47
N LEU A 109 5.05 5.12 -2.99
CA LEU A 109 5.04 6.37 -2.25
C LEU A 109 4.87 6.11 -0.77
N MET A 110 5.61 6.85 0.04
CA MET A 110 5.49 6.90 1.49
C MET A 110 5.44 8.36 1.93
N ASP A 111 4.42 8.73 2.70
CA ASP A 111 4.28 10.10 3.24
C ASP A 111 4.50 10.10 4.74
N LEU A 112 5.45 10.94 5.20
CA LEU A 112 5.75 11.13 6.61
C LEU A 112 5.49 12.58 7.02
N TYR A 113 4.86 12.76 8.18
CA TYR A 113 4.62 14.08 8.74
C TYR A 113 5.88 14.66 9.40
N ALA A 114 5.94 15.98 9.50
CA ALA A 114 7.01 16.70 10.20
C ALA A 114 7.20 16.16 11.63
N GLY A 115 8.47 16.03 12.05
CA GLY A 115 8.85 15.39 13.32
C GLY A 115 9.09 13.88 13.22
N SER A 116 8.77 13.25 12.08
CA SER A 116 9.16 11.86 11.79
C SER A 116 10.62 11.77 11.34
N ASN A 117 11.11 10.54 11.16
CA ASN A 117 12.42 10.28 10.57
C ASN A 117 12.57 10.97 9.20
N ASN A 118 13.78 11.45 8.96
CA ASN A 118 14.15 12.15 7.74
C ASN A 118 15.15 11.31 6.95
N TYR A 119 14.68 10.64 5.91
CA TYR A 119 15.50 9.74 5.10
C TYR A 119 16.20 10.47 3.95
N VAL A 120 17.39 10.02 3.59
CA VAL A 120 18.16 10.56 2.44
C VAL A 120 18.01 9.67 1.20
N ILE A 121 18.27 10.24 0.02
CA ILE A 121 18.27 9.47 -1.24
C ILE A 121 19.38 8.40 -1.18
N GLY A 122 19.06 7.19 -1.61
CA GLY A 122 19.91 5.99 -1.51
C GLY A 122 19.80 5.23 -0.18
N GLU A 123 19.11 5.78 0.82
CA GLU A 123 18.94 5.11 2.11
C GLU A 123 17.94 3.95 2.00
N LYS A 124 18.22 2.85 2.70
CA LYS A 124 17.30 1.71 2.83
C LYS A 124 16.41 1.88 4.06
N VAL A 125 15.11 1.85 3.84
CA VAL A 125 14.09 2.00 4.86
C VAL A 125 13.31 0.70 4.97
N ARG A 126 13.27 0.12 6.17
CA ARG A 126 12.32 -0.95 6.47
C ARG A 126 10.96 -0.36 6.81
N PHE A 127 9.90 -0.92 6.27
CA PHE A 127 8.55 -0.41 6.44
C PHE A 127 7.49 -1.53 6.53
N ASN A 128 6.34 -1.15 7.07
CA ASN A 128 5.11 -1.93 7.06
C ASN A 128 4.01 -1.17 6.32
N ILE A 129 2.98 -1.89 5.90
CA ILE A 129 1.75 -1.30 5.36
C ILE A 129 0.67 -1.54 6.41
N LYS A 130 0.00 -0.47 6.85
CA LYS A 130 -1.13 -0.57 7.80
C LYS A 130 -2.19 -1.53 7.25
N SER A 131 -2.46 -2.60 8.00
CA SER A 131 -3.40 -3.68 7.64
C SER A 131 -4.83 -3.20 7.38
N THR A 132 -5.23 -2.05 7.92
CA THR A 132 -6.57 -1.46 7.75
C THR A 132 -6.76 -0.73 6.43
N CYS A 133 -5.71 -0.55 5.63
CA CYS A 133 -5.71 0.36 4.48
C CYS A 133 -5.63 -0.28 3.07
N PRO A 134 -5.22 -1.55 2.83
CA PRO A 134 -5.19 -2.07 1.48
C PRO A 134 -6.60 -2.41 1.00
N VAL A 135 -7.11 -1.62 0.07
CA VAL A 135 -8.34 -1.92 -0.68
C VAL A 135 -7.96 -2.81 -1.85
N ASN A 136 -8.66 -3.93 -2.00
CA ASN A 136 -8.50 -4.79 -3.16
C ASN A 136 -9.33 -4.28 -4.33
N PHE A 137 -8.69 -4.14 -5.49
CA PHE A 137 -9.36 -3.95 -6.75
C PHE A 137 -9.16 -5.19 -7.62
N GLU A 138 -10.27 -5.81 -8.02
CA GLU A 138 -10.28 -7.04 -8.81
C GLU A 138 -9.45 -6.94 -10.10
N GLY A 139 -9.03 -8.12 -10.54
CA GLY A 139 -8.09 -8.38 -11.62
C GLY A 139 -8.55 -7.93 -13.00
N ILE A 140 -7.57 -7.90 -13.91
CA ILE A 140 -7.72 -7.76 -15.36
C ILE A 140 -8.24 -9.08 -15.92
#